data_AF-A0A9P6K9V6-F1
#
_entry.id   AF-A0A9P6K9V6-F1
#
_cell.length_a   1.000
_cell.length_b   1.000
_cell.length_c   1.000
_cell.angle_alpha   90.00
_cell.angle_beta   90.00
_cell.angle_gamma   90.00
#
_symmetry.space_group_name_H-M   'P 1'
#
loop_
_entity.id
_entity.type
_entity.pdbx_description
1 polymer ?
#
loop_
_entity_poly.entity_id
_entity_poly.type
_entity_poly.pdbx_seq_one_letter_code
_entity_poly.pdbx_strand_id
1 'polypeptide(L)' 'MSASKTYLERASLHSNPTAKAFLELMERKKSNLSLAADLTSKKELLELADQAGPYICLLK' A
#
# COMPACT_ATOMS: atom_id res chain seq x y z
N MET A 1 14.72 2.28 23.59
CA MET A 1 13.78 2.54 22.47
C MET A 1 13.28 1.19 21.98
N SER A 2 11.96 0.97 21.92
CA SER A 2 11.43 -0.26 21.34
C SER A 2 11.74 -0.25 19.84
N ALA A 3 12.45 -1.25 19.33
CA ALA A 3 12.68 -1.38 17.90
C ALA A 3 11.34 -1.59 17.18
N SER A 4 11.06 -0.78 16.17
CA SER A 4 9.89 -0.98 15.30
C SER A 4 10.20 -2.14 14.34
N LYS A 5 9.28 -3.11 14.24
CA LYS A 5 9.40 -4.23 13.30
C LYS A 5 9.21 -3.73 11.87
N THR A 6 9.96 -4.33 10.94
CA THR A 6 9.81 -4.13 9.49
C THR A 6 8.43 -4.58 8.99
N TYR A 7 8.05 -4.19 7.78
CA TYR A 7 6.78 -4.63 7.18
C TYR A 7 6.73 -6.16 7.02
N LEU A 8 7.83 -6.78 6.59
CA LEU A 8 7.91 -8.24 6.44
C LEU A 8 7.77 -8.98 7.77
N GLU A 9 8.44 -8.51 8.83
CA GLU A 9 8.29 -9.10 10.16
C GLU A 9 6.84 -8.97 10.65
N ARG A 10 6.21 -7.81 10.45
CA ARG A 10 4.80 -7.61 10.80
C ARG A 10 3.86 -8.51 9.99
N ALA A 11 4.14 -8.73 8.71
CA ALA A 11 3.35 -9.60 7.85
C ALA A 11 3.31 -11.04 8.39
N SER A 12 4.45 -11.55 8.88
CA SER A 12 4.55 -12.90 9.46
C SER A 12 3.73 -13.10 10.74
N LEU A 13 3.38 -12.00 11.43
CA LEU A 13 2.67 -12.02 12.72
C LEU A 13 1.15 -11.81 12.58
N HIS A 14 0.67 -11.38 11.41
CA HIS A 14 -0.76 -11.16 11.19
C HIS A 14 -1.45 -12.42 10.67
N SER A 15 -2.52 -12.84 11.36
CA SER A 15 -3.42 -13.91 10.90
C SER A 15 -4.39 -13.46 9.81
N ASN A 16 -4.64 -12.14 9.68
CA ASN A 16 -5.50 -11.61 8.63
C ASN A 16 -4.78 -11.66 7.27
N PRO A 17 -5.30 -12.41 6.28
CA PRO A 17 -4.62 -12.61 5.00
C PRO A 17 -4.46 -11.31 4.20
N THR A 18 -5.44 -10.40 4.27
CA THR A 18 -5.35 -9.07 3.62
C THR A 18 -4.25 -8.23 4.24
N ALA A 19 -4.14 -8.21 5.56
CA ALA A 19 -3.08 -7.47 6.25
C ALA A 19 -1.68 -8.01 5.90
N LYS A 20 -1.54 -9.34 5.84
CA LYS A 20 -0.29 -9.99 5.42
C LYS A 20 0.09 -9.60 4.00
N ALA A 21 -0.82 -9.76 3.04
CA ALA A 21 -0.57 -9.41 1.64
C ALA A 21 -0.26 -7.91 1.45
N PHE A 22 -0.93 -7.04 2.22
CA PHE A 22 -0.69 -5.59 2.18
C PHE A 22 0.72 -5.23 2.69
N LEU A 23 1.15 -5.81 3.81
CA LEU A 23 2.50 -5.58 4.35
C LEU A 23 3.59 -6.16 3.44
N GLU A 24 3.36 -7.33 2.83
CA GLU A 24 4.24 -7.90 1.81
C GLU A 24 4.32 -7.03 0.55
N LEU A 25 3.21 -6.41 0.13
CA LEU A 25 3.19 -5.44 -0.97
C LEU A 25 4.03 -4.21 -0.65
N MET A 26 3.87 -3.65 0.55
CA MET A 26 4.64 -2.48 1.01
C MET A 26 6.15 -2.78 1.02
N GLU A 27 6.54 -3.97 1.50
CA GLU A 27 7.92 -4.43 1.49
C GLU A 27 8.48 -4.57 0.06
N ARG A 28 7.75 -5.25 -0.84
CA ARG A 28 8.19 -5.48 -2.22
C ARG A 28 8.35 -4.19 -3.02
N LYS A 29 7.42 -3.24 -2.84
CA LYS A 29 7.42 -1.96 -3.58
C LYS A 29 8.21 -0.86 -2.88
N LYS A 30 8.69 -1.11 -1.67
CA LYS A 30 9.33 -0.11 -0.81
C LYS A 30 8.50 1.16 -0.69
N SER A 31 7.18 0.98 -0.57
CA SER A 31 6.23 2.08 -0.45
C SER A 31 5.24 1.81 0.66
N ASN A 32 4.99 2.85 1.45
CA ASN A 32 3.94 2.93 2.45
C ASN A 32 2.98 4.10 2.18
N LEU A 33 3.03 4.67 0.97
CA LEU A 33 2.20 5.79 0.56
C LEU A 33 0.79 5.32 0.25
N SER A 34 -0.18 5.87 0.98
CA SER A 34 -1.58 5.81 0.62
C SER A 34 -1.96 7.07 -0.15
N LEU A 35 -2.40 6.92 -1.39
CA LEU A 35 -2.88 8.04 -2.21
C LEU A 35 -4.38 8.21 -2.04
N ALA A 36 -4.81 9.37 -1.57
CA ALA A 36 -6.22 9.78 -1.61
C ALA A 36 -6.54 10.32 -3.00
N ALA A 37 -7.34 9.62 -3.78
CA ALA A 37 -7.64 9.97 -5.17
C ALA A 37 -9.04 10.61 -5.28
N ASP A 38 -9.20 11.77 -4.63
CA ASP A 38 -10.49 12.47 -4.52
C ASP A 38 -10.82 13.25 -5.80
N LEU A 39 -11.04 12.53 -6.91
CA LEU A 39 -11.37 13.05 -8.23
C LEU A 39 -12.86 12.85 -8.54
N THR A 40 -13.45 13.75 -9.32
CA THR A 40 -14.85 13.67 -9.74
C THR A 40 -15.04 12.98 -11.10
N SER A 41 -13.95 12.83 -11.87
CA SER A 41 -13.93 12.16 -13.16
C SER A 41 -13.42 10.72 -13.03
N LYS A 42 -14.23 9.75 -13.49
CA LYS A 42 -13.84 8.33 -13.53
C LYS A 42 -12.62 8.10 -14.41
N LYS A 43 -12.51 8.84 -15.51
CA LYS A 43 -11.38 8.72 -16.44
C LYS A 43 -10.07 9.12 -15.75
N GLU A 44 -10.06 10.28 -15.10
CA GLU A 44 -8.89 10.79 -14.41
C GLU A 44 -8.49 9.90 -13.23
N LEU A 45 -9.47 9.33 -12.52
CA LEU A 45 -9.22 8.36 -11.44
C LEU A 45 -8.47 7.12 -11.95
N LEU A 46 -8.91 6.54 -13.06
CA LEU A 46 -8.26 5.37 -13.65
C LEU A 46 -6.86 5.71 -14.20
N GLU A 47 -6.72 6.86 -14.86
CA GLU A 47 -5.42 7.33 -15.36
C GLU A 47 -4.41 7.56 -14.21
N LEU A 48 -4.86 8.17 -13.11
CA LEU A 48 -4.05 8.36 -11.92
C LEU A 48 -3.67 7.02 -11.27
N ALA A 49 -4.61 6.07 -11.17
CA ALA A 49 -4.35 4.75 -10.61
C ALA A 49 -3.27 4.00 -11.39
N ASP A 50 -3.31 4.04 -12.74
CA ASP A 50 -2.31 3.41 -13.60
C ASP A 50 -0.92 4.05 -13.42
N GLN A 51 -0.85 5.38 -13.36
CA GLN A 51 0.42 6.11 -13.23
C GLN A 51 1.03 6.00 -11.84
N ALA A 52 0.21 6.13 -10.78
CA ALA A 52 0.65 6.07 -9.39
C ALA A 52 0.87 4.64 -8.91
N GLY A 53 0.27 3.66 -9.61
CA GLY A 53 0.28 2.24 -9.30
C GLY A 53 1.62 1.73 -8.80
N PRO A 54 2.76 1.90 -9.50
CA PRO A 54 4.07 1.42 -9.05
C PRO A 54 4.58 2.01 -7.72
N TYR A 55 4.09 3.18 -7.31
CA TYR A 55 4.67 3.99 -6.23
C TYR A 55 3.84 4.01 -4.94
N ILE A 56 2.60 3.55 -4.95
CA ILE A 56 1.69 3.56 -3.78
C ILE A 56 1.47 2.15 -3.23
N CYS A 57 1.16 2.02 -1.94
CA CYS A 57 0.66 0.74 -1.40
C CYS A 57 -0.87 0.67 -1.40
N LEU A 58 -1.54 1.82 -1.34
CA LEU A 58 -3.00 1.94 -1.21
C LEU A 58 -3.51 3.12 -2.04
N LEU A 59 -4.66 2.93 -2.68
CA LEU A 59 -5.46 3.99 -3.28
C LEU A 59 -6.75 4.07 -2.48
N LYS A 60 -7.03 5.24 -1.88
CA LYS A 60 -8.19 5.54 -1.03
C LYS A 60 -9.18 6.43 -1.77
#